data_AF-A0A920PML9-F1
#
_entry.id   AF-A0A920PML9-F1
#
_cell.length_a   1.000
_cell.length_b   1.000
_cell.length_c   1.000
_cell.angle_alpha   90.00
_cell.angle_beta   90.00
_cell.angle_gamma   90.00
#
_symmetry.space_group_name_H-M   'P 1'
#
loop_
_entity.id
_entity.type
_entity.pdbx_description
1 polymer ?
#
loop_
_entity_poly.entity_id
_entity_poly.type
_entity_poly.pdbx_seq_one_letter_code
_entity_poly.pdbx_strand_id
1 'polypeptide(L)'
;MGLRQGRSQEWCRHPPTDAGNGFQQNQDGSWRVITEQGEIHTEHVVNAGGLWAREVGRMVGLELPVLAMEHMYLLTEDMPEVVAFNESSGLEVPHCVDFDGELYLRQERKGMLMGTYEKACKPWSPKRRRGVSDRAIARRYRPDCPS
;
A
#
# COMPACT_ATOMS: atom_id res chain seq x y z
N MET A 1 32.13 3.70 11.66
CA MET A 1 30.76 3.25 12.03
C MET A 1 29.84 3.71 10.91
N GLY A 2 29.48 2.81 9.98
CA GLY A 2 28.78 3.16 8.74
C GLY A 2 27.36 2.63 8.75
N LEU A 3 26.37 3.53 8.71
CA LEU A 3 24.97 3.19 8.49
C LEU A 3 24.80 2.74 7.03
N ARG A 4 24.53 1.45 6.80
CA ARG A 4 23.97 0.99 5.53
C ARG A 4 22.49 1.35 5.51
N GLN A 5 22.12 2.31 4.68
CA GLN A 5 20.72 2.51 4.28
C GLN A 5 20.21 1.21 3.62
N GLY A 6 19.15 0.62 4.18
CA GLY A 6 18.46 -0.52 3.58
C GLY A 6 17.77 -0.10 2.29
N ARG A 7 18.09 -0.77 1.18
CA ARG A 7 17.61 -0.47 -0.19
C ARG A 7 16.22 -1.05 -0.49
N SER A 8 15.27 -1.04 0.45
CA SER A 8 13.95 -1.66 0.22
C SER A 8 13.00 -0.83 -0.66
N GLN A 9 13.28 0.46 -0.86
CA GLN A 9 12.34 1.42 -1.46
C GLN A 9 12.60 1.77 -2.94
N GLU A 10 13.77 1.42 -3.50
CA GLU A 10 14.10 1.81 -4.89
C GLU A 10 13.19 1.14 -5.92
N TRP A 11 12.74 -0.09 -5.64
CA TRP A 11 11.89 -0.85 -6.55
C TRP A 11 10.47 -0.27 -6.72
N CYS A 12 9.90 0.38 -5.69
CA CYS A 12 8.55 0.96 -5.76
C CYS A 12 8.46 2.25 -6.58
N ARG A 13 9.58 2.86 -6.99
CA ARG A 13 9.55 4.11 -7.77
C ARG A 13 9.35 3.91 -9.27
N HIS A 14 9.61 2.70 -9.78
CA HIS A 14 9.43 2.34 -11.18
C HIS A 14 8.37 1.24 -11.26
N PRO A 15 7.20 1.49 -11.89
CA PRO A 15 6.19 0.45 -12.01
C PRO A 15 6.79 -0.76 -12.76
N PRO A 16 6.47 -1.99 -12.36
CA PRO A 16 7.04 -3.23 -12.93
C PRO A 16 6.58 -3.54 -14.38
N THR A 17 6.20 -2.51 -15.14
CA THR A 17 5.81 -2.61 -16.56
C THR A 17 6.95 -2.27 -17.52
N ASP A 18 8.10 -1.84 -17.01
CA ASP A 18 9.28 -1.55 -17.83
C ASP A 18 10.01 -2.87 -18.11
N ALA A 19 10.35 -3.11 -19.39
CA ALA A 19 10.69 -4.42 -19.97
C ALA A 19 11.92 -5.15 -19.37
N GLY A 20 12.57 -4.60 -18.34
CA GLY A 20 13.77 -5.15 -17.70
C GLY A 20 13.55 -5.84 -16.35
N ASN A 21 12.38 -5.73 -15.71
CA ASN A 21 12.16 -6.26 -14.36
C ASN A 21 11.25 -7.51 -14.35
N GLY A 22 11.56 -8.54 -13.55
CA GLY A 22 10.84 -9.81 -13.60
C GLY A 22 11.19 -10.83 -12.50
N PHE A 23 10.40 -11.89 -12.41
CA PHE A 23 10.68 -13.06 -11.57
C PHE A 23 10.70 -14.32 -12.44
N GLN A 24 11.69 -15.19 -12.22
CA GLN A 24 11.72 -16.53 -12.81
C GLN A 24 12.00 -17.55 -11.72
N GLN A 25 11.20 -18.62 -11.68
CA GLN A 25 11.45 -19.75 -10.79
C GLN A 25 12.31 -20.80 -11.52
N ASN A 26 13.35 -21.27 -10.85
CA ASN A 26 14.22 -22.34 -11.31
C ASN A 26 13.60 -23.71 -11.05
N GLN A 27 14.14 -24.76 -11.68
CA GLN A 27 13.64 -26.13 -11.53
C GLN A 27 13.84 -26.69 -10.11
N ASP A 28 14.84 -26.19 -9.39
CA ASP A 28 15.11 -26.53 -7.98
C ASP A 28 14.20 -25.78 -6.99
N GLY A 29 13.30 -24.92 -7.49
CA GLY A 29 12.38 -24.11 -6.69
C GLY A 29 12.95 -22.76 -6.25
N SER A 30 14.23 -22.48 -6.50
CA SER A 30 14.84 -21.19 -6.23
C SER A 30 14.36 -20.12 -7.22
N TRP A 31 14.63 -18.86 -6.92
CA TRP A 31 14.17 -17.70 -7.68
C TRP A 31 15.31 -16.87 -8.23
N ARG A 32 15.05 -16.27 -9.39
CA ARG A 32 15.87 -15.24 -10.03
C ARG A 32 15.03 -13.98 -10.15
N VAL A 33 15.42 -12.95 -9.43
CA VAL A 33 14.79 -11.62 -9.45
C VAL A 33 15.60 -10.75 -10.41
N ILE A 34 14.99 -10.41 -11.54
CA ILE A 34 15.63 -9.65 -12.61
C ILE A 34 15.32 -8.18 -12.37
N THR A 35 16.37 -7.37 -12.31
CA THR A 35 16.28 -5.92 -12.15
C THR A 35 17.20 -5.23 -13.15
N GLU A 36 16.98 -3.95 -13.42
CA GLU A 36 17.91 -3.12 -14.22
C GLU A 36 19.33 -3.05 -13.62
N GLN A 37 19.47 -3.30 -12.31
CA GLN A 37 20.75 -3.30 -11.61
C GLN A 37 21.45 -4.68 -11.66
N GLY A 38 20.81 -5.68 -12.26
CA GLY A 38 21.30 -7.05 -12.34
C GLY A 38 20.32 -8.07 -11.74
N GLU A 39 20.77 -9.32 -11.73
CA GLU A 39 19.99 -10.48 -11.31
C GLU A 39 20.34 -10.89 -9.88
N ILE A 40 19.33 -11.19 -9.07
CA ILE A 40 19.47 -11.66 -7.69
C ILE A 40 18.95 -13.10 -7.61
N HIS A 41 19.79 -14.02 -7.17
CA HIS A 41 19.41 -15.41 -6.90
C HIS A 41 19.03 -15.56 -5.42
N THR A 42 17.90 -16.20 -5.14
CA THR A 42 17.40 -16.42 -3.77
C THR A 42 16.55 -17.69 -3.69
N GLU A 43 16.42 -18.30 -2.52
CA GLU A 43 15.53 -19.44 -2.29
C GLU A 43 14.06 -18.99 -2.16
N HIS A 44 13.84 -17.78 -1.64
CA HIS A 44 12.52 -17.25 -1.32
C HIS A 44 12.35 -15.79 -1.75
N VAL A 45 11.14 -15.45 -2.16
CA VAL A 45 10.70 -14.08 -2.49
C VAL A 45 9.45 -13.77 -1.69
N VAL A 46 9.43 -12.61 -1.02
CA VAL A 46 8.27 -12.12 -0.26
C VAL A 46 7.73 -10.88 -0.95
N ASN A 47 6.46 -10.92 -1.35
CA ASN A 47 5.78 -9.75 -1.90
C ASN A 47 5.35 -8.81 -0.75
N ALA A 48 6.12 -7.75 -0.55
CA ALA A 48 5.82 -6.66 0.38
C ALA A 48 5.51 -5.34 -0.36
N GLY A 49 4.95 -5.44 -1.57
CA GLY A 49 4.77 -4.31 -2.49
C GLY A 49 3.63 -3.33 -2.14
N GLY A 50 2.96 -3.44 -0.99
CA GLY A 50 1.90 -2.53 -0.57
C GLY A 50 0.83 -2.30 -1.66
N LEU A 51 0.64 -1.04 -2.08
CA LEU A 51 -0.30 -0.66 -3.15
C LEU A 51 -0.02 -1.35 -4.49
N TRP A 52 1.23 -1.77 -4.73
CA TRP A 52 1.68 -2.47 -5.95
C TRP A 52 1.67 -3.99 -5.81
N ALA A 53 1.24 -4.55 -4.68
CA ALA A 53 1.28 -5.99 -4.43
C ALA A 53 0.55 -6.79 -5.54
N ARG A 54 -0.54 -6.24 -6.08
CA ARG A 54 -1.30 -6.83 -7.19
C ARG A 54 -0.46 -6.91 -8.46
N GLU A 55 0.25 -5.85 -8.82
CA GLU A 55 1.15 -5.78 -9.97
C GLU A 55 2.32 -6.75 -9.81
N VAL A 56 2.90 -6.84 -8.60
CA VAL A 56 3.96 -7.82 -8.29
C VAL A 56 3.45 -9.25 -8.51
N GLY A 57 2.25 -9.57 -8.01
CA GLY A 57 1.65 -10.90 -8.18
C GLY A 57 1.50 -11.26 -9.66
N ARG A 58 1.14 -10.30 -10.51
CA ARG A 58 0.98 -10.53 -11.95
C ARG A 58 2.28 -10.90 -12.65
N MET A 59 3.44 -10.47 -12.14
CA MET A 59 4.75 -10.85 -12.69
C MET A 59 5.02 -12.35 -12.58
N VAL A 60 4.37 -13.04 -11.63
CA VAL A 60 4.41 -14.50 -11.47
C VAL A 60 3.09 -15.17 -11.87
N GLY A 61 2.22 -14.46 -12.60
CA GLY A 61 0.95 -15.00 -13.10
C GLY A 61 -0.17 -15.08 -12.05
N LEU A 62 0.00 -14.48 -10.87
CA LEU A 62 -1.01 -14.45 -9.81
C LEU A 62 -1.84 -13.16 -9.89
N GLU A 63 -3.15 -13.27 -9.71
CA GLU A 63 -4.03 -12.12 -9.53
C GLU A 63 -4.42 -12.02 -8.06
N LEU A 64 -3.78 -11.11 -7.32
CA LEU A 64 -4.06 -10.93 -5.89
C LEU A 64 -5.37 -10.11 -5.71
N PRO A 65 -6.25 -10.50 -4.76
CA PRO A 65 -7.53 -9.83 -4.51
C PRO A 65 -7.35 -8.56 -3.67
N VAL A 66 -6.43 -7.67 -4.07
CA VAL A 66 -6.15 -6.40 -3.40
C VAL A 66 -6.25 -5.26 -4.43
N LEU A 67 -6.79 -4.12 -4.01
CA LEU A 67 -6.93 -2.94 -4.86
C LEU A 67 -6.68 -1.69 -4.03
N ALA A 68 -5.79 -0.83 -4.52
CA ALA A 68 -5.56 0.49 -3.93
C ALA A 68 -6.83 1.35 -4.04
N MET A 69 -7.13 2.10 -2.99
CA MET A 69 -8.23 3.06 -2.95
C MET A 69 -7.71 4.42 -2.50
N GLU A 70 -8.37 5.47 -2.97
CA GLU A 70 -8.19 6.82 -2.41
C GLU A 70 -8.69 6.83 -0.97
N HIS A 71 -7.92 7.49 -0.10
CA HIS A 71 -8.28 7.78 1.29
C HIS A 71 -7.81 9.19 1.62
N MET A 72 -8.70 10.01 2.15
CA MET A 72 -8.48 11.43 2.38
C MET A 72 -8.27 11.73 3.87
N TYR A 73 -7.39 12.68 4.12
CA TYR A 73 -7.17 13.24 5.44
C TYR A 73 -7.30 14.76 5.39
N LEU A 74 -7.81 15.33 6.47
CA LEU A 74 -7.79 16.76 6.75
C LEU A 74 -6.72 17.01 7.81
N LEU A 75 -5.85 17.99 7.58
CA LEU A 75 -4.90 18.48 8.57
C LEU A 75 -5.31 19.89 8.96
N THR A 76 -5.30 20.16 10.25
CA THR A 76 -5.46 21.51 10.77
C THR A 76 -4.11 22.22 10.86
N GLU A 77 -4.16 23.54 10.98
CA GLU A 77 -3.04 24.33 11.50
C GLU A 77 -2.86 24.09 13.01
N ASP A 78 -1.88 24.76 13.61
CA ASP A 78 -1.65 24.73 15.06
C ASP A 78 -2.91 25.18 15.82
N MET A 79 -3.35 24.39 16.80
CA MET A 79 -4.53 24.64 17.61
C MET A 79 -4.11 25.02 19.04
N PRO A 80 -4.51 26.19 19.57
CA PRO A 80 -4.15 26.62 20.92
C PRO A 80 -4.55 25.60 22.00
N GLU A 81 -5.68 24.92 21.83
CA GLU A 81 -6.19 23.91 22.75
C GLU A 81 -5.29 22.68 22.81
N VAL A 82 -4.73 22.26 21.66
CA VAL A 82 -3.79 21.14 21.58
C VAL A 82 -2.46 21.53 22.24
N VAL A 83 -1.97 22.73 21.99
CA VAL A 83 -0.75 23.24 22.65
C VAL A 83 -0.93 23.29 24.16
N ALA A 84 -2.04 23.86 24.64
CA ALA A 84 -2.33 23.94 26.07
C ALA A 84 -2.47 22.55 26.72
N PHE A 85 -3.09 21.58 26.03
CA PHE A 85 -3.15 20.20 26.50
C PHE A 85 -1.75 19.59 26.62
N ASN A 86 -0.91 19.75 25.59
CA ASN A 86 0.45 19.21 25.60
C ASN A 86 1.29 19.80 26.73
N GLU A 87 1.19 21.10 26.96
CA GLU A 87 1.95 21.80 28.01
C GLU A 87 1.47 21.42 29.42
N SER A 88 0.14 21.30 29.61
CA SER A 88 -0.42 20.98 30.93
C SER A 88 -0.31 19.51 31.30
N SER A 89 -0.38 18.59 30.34
CA SER A 89 -0.31 17.14 30.56
C SER A 89 1.08 16.55 30.36
N GLY A 90 1.93 17.20 29.56
CA GLY A 90 3.20 16.63 29.10
C GLY A 90 3.05 15.50 28.08
N LEU A 91 1.85 15.31 27.50
CA LEU A 91 1.48 14.22 26.59
C LEU A 91 0.86 14.76 25.30
N GLU A 92 0.79 13.94 24.25
CA GLU A 92 -0.01 14.24 23.06
C GLU A 92 -1.49 13.86 23.26
N VAL A 93 -2.38 14.58 22.58
CA VAL A 93 -3.82 14.29 22.53
C VAL A 93 -4.03 12.83 22.07
N PRO A 94 -4.77 12.02 22.85
CA PRO A 94 -4.99 10.62 22.51
C PRO A 94 -5.65 10.43 21.14
N HIS A 95 -5.26 9.35 20.47
CA HIS A 95 -5.94 8.88 19.27
C HIS A 95 -7.40 8.53 19.58
N CYS A 96 -8.32 8.96 18.72
CA CYS A 96 -9.75 8.68 18.85
C CYS A 96 -10.26 8.04 17.56
N VAL A 97 -11.21 7.11 17.70
CA VAL A 97 -11.94 6.50 16.59
C VAL A 97 -13.43 6.66 16.89
N ASP A 98 -14.15 7.27 15.96
CA ASP A 98 -15.61 7.34 15.98
C ASP A 98 -16.15 6.36 14.93
N PHE A 99 -16.72 5.27 15.41
CA PHE A 99 -17.27 4.23 14.54
C PHE A 99 -18.58 4.66 13.87
N ASP A 100 -19.40 5.47 14.52
CA ASP A 100 -20.67 5.95 13.96
C ASP A 100 -20.41 7.04 12.91
N GLY A 101 -19.41 7.89 13.17
CA GLY A 101 -18.93 8.91 12.24
C GLY A 101 -18.01 8.38 11.13
N GLU A 102 -17.61 7.11 11.19
CA GLU A 102 -16.67 6.47 10.25
C GLU A 102 -15.35 7.28 10.11
N LEU A 103 -14.79 7.77 11.22
CA LEU A 103 -13.59 8.61 11.20
C LEU A 103 -12.62 8.29 12.33
N TYR A 104 -11.36 8.67 12.14
CA TYR A 104 -10.34 8.64 13.18
C TYR A 104 -9.64 9.99 13.29
N LEU A 105 -9.16 10.27 14.49
CA LEU A 105 -8.50 11.51 14.87
C LEU A 105 -7.19 11.19 15.57
N ARG A 106 -6.15 11.94 15.22
CA ARG A 106 -4.87 11.90 15.95
C ARG A 106 -4.25 13.28 15.97
N GLN A 107 -3.43 13.54 16.97
CA GLN A 107 -2.58 14.73 16.93
C GLN A 107 -1.58 14.61 15.77
N GLU A 108 -1.37 15.74 15.10
CA GLU A 108 -0.30 15.94 14.13
C GLU A 108 0.38 17.27 14.44
N ARG A 109 1.61 17.21 14.96
CA ARG A 109 2.34 18.37 15.51
C ARG A 109 1.54 19.07 16.62
N LYS A 110 1.17 20.33 16.43
CA LYS A 110 0.36 21.14 17.37
C LYS A 110 -1.09 21.28 16.91
N GLY A 111 -1.49 20.54 15.88
CA GLY A 111 -2.86 20.47 15.38
C GLY A 111 -3.37 19.04 15.39
N MET A 112 -4.41 18.79 14.61
CA MET A 112 -5.07 17.50 14.49
C MET A 112 -5.10 17.03 13.03
N LEU A 113 -5.04 15.71 12.85
CA LEU A 113 -5.35 15.02 11.62
C LEU A 113 -6.67 14.26 11.81
N MET A 114 -7.57 14.42 10.84
CA MET A 114 -8.82 13.66 10.74
C MET A 114 -8.80 12.84 9.44
N GLY A 115 -8.92 11.53 9.56
CA GLY A 115 -9.14 10.64 8.42
C GLY A 115 -10.58 10.14 8.43
N THR A 116 -11.21 10.08 7.26
CA THR A 116 -12.59 9.60 7.09
C THR A 116 -12.60 8.33 6.26
N TYR A 117 -13.40 7.34 6.62
CA TYR A 117 -13.66 6.18 5.76
C TYR A 117 -14.76 6.52 4.77
N GLU A 118 -14.43 6.46 3.48
CA GLU A 118 -15.32 6.93 2.42
C GLU A 118 -16.34 5.87 2.00
N LYS A 119 -17.64 6.14 2.15
CA LYS A 119 -18.69 5.23 1.63
C LYS A 119 -18.63 5.00 0.13
N ALA A 120 -18.19 6.02 -0.63
CA ALA A 120 -18.03 5.96 -2.08
C ALA A 120 -16.55 5.86 -2.47
N CYS A 121 -15.85 4.84 -1.96
CA CYS A 121 -14.43 4.59 -2.26
C CYS A 121 -14.16 4.66 -3.77
N LYS A 122 -13.09 5.36 -4.16
CA LYS A 122 -12.61 5.40 -5.54
C LYS A 122 -11.40 4.48 -5.69
N PRO A 123 -11.52 3.36 -6.43
CA PRO A 123 -10.40 2.48 -6.66
C PRO A 123 -9.40 3.14 -7.61
N TRP A 124 -8.12 3.04 -7.27
CA TRP A 124 -7.04 3.49 -8.12
C TRP A 124 -6.72 2.46 -9.19
N SER A 125 -6.73 2.87 -10.46
CA SER A 125 -6.41 2.03 -11.63
C SER A 125 -7.06 0.62 -11.59
N PRO A 126 -8.41 0.51 -11.53
CA PRO A 126 -9.09 -0.78 -11.38
C PRO A 126 -8.90 -1.70 -12.60
N LYS A 127 -8.70 -1.09 -13.79
CA LYS A 127 -8.48 -1.79 -15.05
C LYS A 127 -7.04 -2.26 -15.16
N ARG A 128 -6.87 -3.45 -15.73
CA ARG A 128 -5.57 -3.98 -16.13
C ARG A 128 -4.97 -3.10 -17.23
N ARG A 129 -3.75 -2.60 -17.02
CA ARG A 129 -2.99 -1.90 -18.06
C ARG A 129 -2.76 -2.90 -19.20
N ARG A 130 -3.00 -2.50 -20.47
CA ARG A 130 -2.86 -3.39 -21.63
C ARG A 130 -1.48 -4.05 -21.62
N GLY A 131 -1.41 -5.38 -21.82
CA GLY A 131 -0.13 -6.10 -22.02
C GLY A 131 0.09 -7.37 -21.17
N VAL A 132 -0.72 -7.63 -20.15
CA VAL A 132 -0.66 -8.88 -19.36
C VAL A 132 -1.77 -9.82 -19.91
N SER A 133 -1.67 -11.15 -19.87
CA SER A 133 -2.61 -12.10 -20.56
C SER A 133 -3.82 -12.57 -19.71
N ASP A 134 -4.99 -12.74 -20.34
CA ASP A 134 -6.35 -12.60 -19.75
C ASP A 134 -7.03 -13.83 -19.07
N ARG A 135 -6.31 -14.75 -18.40
CA ARG A 135 -6.95 -16.04 -18.04
C ARG A 135 -7.72 -16.19 -16.72
N ALA A 136 -7.97 -15.16 -15.88
CA ALA A 136 -8.50 -15.42 -14.52
C ALA A 136 -9.66 -14.55 -13.95
N ILE A 137 -10.18 -13.52 -14.61
CA ILE A 137 -11.03 -12.50 -13.92
C ILE A 137 -12.56 -12.69 -14.09
N ALA A 138 -13.05 -13.80 -14.63
CA ALA A 138 -14.47 -13.93 -15.01
C ALA A 138 -15.37 -14.81 -14.12
N ARG A 139 -14.98 -15.26 -12.91
CA ARG A 139 -15.80 -16.27 -12.18
C ARG A 139 -16.23 -16.05 -10.73
N ARG A 140 -15.96 -14.92 -10.07
CA ARG A 140 -16.53 -14.67 -8.72
C ARG A 140 -16.84 -13.20 -8.46
N TYR A 141 -17.95 -12.73 -9.03
CA TYR A 141 -18.75 -11.66 -8.44
C TYR A 141 -20.19 -12.18 -8.43
N ARG A 142 -20.69 -12.54 -7.24
CA ARG A 142 -22.10 -12.85 -7.04
C ARG A 142 -22.76 -11.58 -6.49
N PRO A 143 -23.62 -10.89 -7.25
CA PRO A 143 -24.26 -9.64 -6.85
C PRO A 143 -25.33 -9.78 -5.74
N ASP A 144 -25.49 -10.97 -5.14
CA ASP A 144 -26.66 -11.38 -4.37
C ASP A 144 -26.36 -11.83 -2.93
N CYS A 145 -25.28 -11.34 -2.29
CA CYS A 145 -25.10 -11.52 -0.84
C CYS A 145 -25.77 -10.36 -0.07
N PRO A 146 -26.84 -10.59 0.71
CA PRO A 146 -27.34 -9.58 1.65
C PRO A 146 -26.36 -9.42 2.83
N SER A 147 -26.36 -8.21 3.40
CA SER A 147 -25.60 -7.80 4.59
C SER A 147 -25.87 -8.66 5.82
#